data_AF-G1NVQ2-F1
#
_entry.id   AF-G1NVQ2-F1
#
_cell.length_a   1.000
_cell.length_b   1.000
_cell.length_c   1.000
_cell.angle_alpha   90.00
_cell.angle_beta   90.00
_cell.angle_gamma   90.00
#
_symmetry.space_group_name_H-M   'P 1'
#
loop_
_entity.id
_entity.type
_entity.pdbx_description
1 polymer ?
#
loop_
_entity_poly.entity_id
_entity_poly.type
_entity_poly.pdbx_seq_one_letter_code
_entity_poly.pdbx_strand_id
1 'polypeptide(L)'
;MVPWAGAALWMLNPLLVVWLTLAAAFLLTLLLQLVPPRWLPSCALFQDLIRYGKTKCGAPPRPAICRSFDVPKRYFSHFYVISVLWNGFLLWCLTQCLFLGAPFPDWLYTLLRILGAVQFRERVEGENKVASVHVRIAGGELALSAFLVLVFLWLHSLRRLFECLYVSVFSNAVIHIAQYCFGLVYYVLVGLTVLSQVPMDGRNVYVVGKNLLMQTRWFHILGMMMFIWSSVHQYKCHVILGNLRKNKAGVIIHCNHRIPFGDWFDYVSSPNYLAELMIYVSMAVTLGFHNVTWWLVVTYVFFSQALAAFLSHKFYKSKFASYPKHRKAFLPFLF
;
A
#
# COMPACT_ATOMS: atom_id res chain seq x y z
N MET A 1 19.63 -38.69 6.82
CA MET A 1 18.30 -38.44 7.43
C MET A 1 18.06 -36.94 7.38
N VAL A 2 17.00 -36.53 6.68
CA VAL A 2 16.60 -35.13 6.53
C VAL A 2 15.96 -34.68 7.84
N PRO A 3 16.44 -33.63 8.52
CA PRO A 3 15.73 -33.08 9.65
C PRO A 3 14.56 -32.24 9.14
N TRP A 4 13.41 -32.89 9.13
CA TRP A 4 12.13 -32.39 9.63
C TRP A 4 11.66 -31.00 9.16
N ALA A 5 10.72 -31.07 8.21
CA ALA A 5 9.77 -30.01 7.86
C ALA A 5 8.87 -29.50 9.02
N GLY A 6 9.11 -29.94 10.26
CA GLY A 6 8.39 -29.50 11.46
C GLY A 6 8.97 -28.29 12.18
N ALA A 7 10.22 -27.88 11.89
CA ALA A 7 10.87 -26.74 12.54
C ALA A 7 10.61 -25.38 11.85
N ALA A 8 10.07 -25.38 10.63
CA ALA A 8 9.97 -24.16 9.80
C ALA A 8 8.82 -23.21 10.18
N LEU A 9 7.81 -23.70 10.91
CA LEU A 9 6.61 -22.92 11.23
C LEU A 9 6.78 -21.94 12.41
N TRP A 10 7.79 -22.14 13.26
CA TRP A 10 8.07 -21.28 14.44
C TRP A 10 9.07 -20.15 14.18
N MET A 11 9.63 -20.04 12.98
CA MET A 11 10.57 -18.96 12.57
C MET A 11 10.00 -18.01 11.51
N LEU A 12 8.67 -17.95 11.36
CA LEU A 12 8.06 -17.03 10.40
C LEU A 12 8.17 -15.60 10.93
N ASN A 13 8.96 -14.77 10.23
CA ASN A 13 9.07 -13.34 10.47
C ASN A 13 7.65 -12.74 10.63
N PRO A 14 7.34 -12.06 11.75
CA PRO A 14 5.98 -11.58 12.03
C PRO A 14 5.38 -10.72 10.91
N LEU A 15 6.19 -9.90 10.23
CA LEU A 15 5.71 -9.11 9.10
C LEU A 15 5.30 -9.99 7.91
N LEU A 16 6.02 -11.08 7.63
CA LEU A 16 5.60 -12.02 6.60
C LEU A 16 4.23 -12.61 6.92
N VAL A 17 4.00 -13.03 8.17
CA VAL A 17 2.71 -13.58 8.62
C VAL A 17 1.61 -12.54 8.49
N VAL A 18 1.86 -11.30 8.92
CA VAL A 18 0.86 -10.22 8.82
C VAL A 18 0.52 -9.93 7.36
N TRP A 19 1.50 -9.74 6.48
CA TRP A 19 1.21 -9.41 5.08
C TRP A 19 0.57 -10.59 4.32
N LEU A 20 1.00 -11.82 4.60
CA LEU A 20 0.40 -13.02 4.01
C LEU A 20 -1.06 -13.21 4.46
N THR A 21 -1.35 -13.05 5.76
CA THR A 21 -2.71 -13.17 6.29
C THR A 21 -3.63 -12.09 5.71
N LEU A 22 -3.15 -10.84 5.59
CA LEU A 22 -3.89 -9.77 4.94
C LEU A 22 -4.14 -10.05 3.46
N ALA A 23 -3.13 -10.49 2.72
CA ALA A 23 -3.29 -10.86 1.31
C ALA A 23 -4.32 -11.99 1.13
N ALA A 24 -4.22 -13.05 1.94
CA ALA A 24 -5.15 -14.17 1.91
C ALA A 24 -6.59 -13.75 2.26
N ALA A 25 -6.77 -12.88 3.26
CA ALA A 25 -8.09 -12.40 3.65
C ALA A 25 -8.78 -11.58 2.54
N PHE A 26 -8.04 -10.69 1.86
CA PHE A 26 -8.58 -9.92 0.75
C PHE A 26 -8.81 -10.78 -0.51
N LEU A 27 -7.95 -11.75 -0.80
CA LEU A 27 -8.17 -12.73 -1.86
C LEU A 27 -9.44 -13.54 -1.60
N LEU A 28 -9.59 -14.11 -0.41
CA LEU A 28 -10.78 -14.87 -0.02
C LEU A 28 -12.04 -14.01 -0.17
N THR A 29 -11.97 -12.76 0.28
CA THR A 29 -13.09 -11.81 0.14
C THR A 29 -13.43 -11.53 -1.33
N LEU A 30 -12.43 -11.33 -2.18
CA LEU A 30 -12.61 -11.15 -3.62
C LEU A 30 -13.24 -12.37 -4.28
N LEU A 31 -12.72 -13.57 -3.99
CA LEU A 31 -13.27 -14.82 -4.51
C LEU A 31 -14.72 -15.00 -4.08
N LEU A 32 -15.06 -14.74 -2.82
CA LEU A 32 -16.44 -14.78 -2.32
C LEU A 32 -17.36 -13.81 -3.09
N GLN A 33 -16.87 -12.64 -3.51
CA GLN A 33 -17.67 -11.69 -4.31
C GLN A 33 -17.87 -12.12 -5.78
N LEU A 34 -17.02 -13.01 -6.29
CA LEU A 34 -17.15 -13.59 -7.63
C LEU A 34 -18.12 -14.79 -7.66
N VAL A 35 -18.34 -15.44 -6.51
CA VAL A 35 -19.29 -16.54 -6.37
C VAL A 35 -20.74 -16.03 -6.46
N PRO A 36 -21.67 -16.75 -7.13
CA PRO A 36 -23.08 -16.40 -7.16
C PRO A 36 -23.68 -16.22 -5.75
N PRO A 37 -24.58 -15.24 -5.53
CA PRO A 37 -25.15 -14.96 -4.20
C PRO A 37 -25.84 -16.15 -3.53
N ARG A 38 -26.23 -17.16 -4.30
CA ARG A 38 -26.89 -18.39 -3.83
C ARG A 38 -26.03 -19.24 -2.89
N TRP A 39 -24.70 -19.09 -2.94
CA TRP A 39 -23.77 -19.88 -2.12
C TRP A 39 -23.10 -19.07 -1.00
N LEU A 40 -23.49 -17.81 -0.82
CA LEU A 40 -22.95 -16.97 0.24
C LEU A 40 -23.87 -17.00 1.46
N PRO A 41 -23.36 -17.27 2.67
CA PRO A 41 -24.14 -17.04 3.88
C PRO A 41 -24.49 -15.55 3.98
N SER A 42 -25.79 -15.25 4.13
CA SER A 42 -26.36 -13.90 4.22
C SER A 42 -26.03 -13.20 5.54
N CYS A 43 -24.74 -13.11 5.91
CA CYS A 43 -24.32 -12.39 7.10
C CYS A 43 -24.26 -10.88 6.81
N ALA A 44 -25.21 -10.13 7.36
CA ALA A 44 -25.31 -8.68 7.18
C ALA A 44 -24.06 -7.93 7.66
N LEU A 45 -23.39 -8.42 8.70
CA LEU A 45 -22.15 -7.83 9.24
C LEU A 45 -20.97 -7.96 8.27
N PHE A 46 -20.80 -9.13 7.65
CA PHE A 46 -19.74 -9.35 6.66
C PHE A 46 -19.95 -8.48 5.41
N GLN A 47 -21.19 -8.38 4.93
CA GLN A 47 -21.53 -7.51 3.80
C GLN A 47 -21.29 -6.02 4.11
N ASP A 48 -21.54 -5.58 5.35
CA ASP A 48 -21.34 -4.18 5.75
C ASP A 48 -19.86 -3.83 6.02
N LEU A 49 -19.05 -4.83 6.39
CA LEU A 49 -17.59 -4.71 6.52
C LEU A 49 -16.88 -4.65 5.16
N ILE A 50 -17.45 -5.23 4.11
CA ILE A 50 -16.83 -5.25 2.77
C ILE A 50 -17.26 -4.04 1.93
N ARG A 51 -18.54 -3.64 2.05
CA ARG A 51 -19.03 -2.48 1.29
C ARG A 51 -18.50 -1.21 1.91
N TYR A 52 -18.15 -0.23 1.07
CA TYR A 52 -17.71 1.07 1.52
C TYR A 52 -18.10 2.18 0.53
N GLY A 53 -18.53 3.33 1.06
CA GLY A 53 -18.80 4.53 0.29
C GLY A 53 -19.91 4.34 -0.73
N LYS A 54 -19.57 4.40 -2.03
CA LYS A 54 -20.55 4.38 -3.12
C LYS A 54 -21.36 3.07 -3.17
N THR A 55 -20.78 1.98 -2.68
CA THR A 55 -21.41 0.65 -2.64
C THR A 55 -22.35 0.48 -1.44
N LYS A 56 -22.32 1.41 -0.46
CA LYS A 56 -23.29 1.48 0.65
C LYS A 56 -24.52 2.33 0.31
N CYS A 57 -24.40 3.35 -0.53
CA CYS A 57 -25.50 4.28 -0.86
C CYS A 57 -26.67 3.69 -1.67
N GLY A 58 -26.56 2.46 -2.19
CA GLY A 58 -27.61 1.79 -2.98
C GLY A 58 -28.20 0.54 -2.34
N ALA A 59 -27.92 0.29 -1.06
CA ALA A 59 -28.39 -0.89 -0.32
C ALA A 59 -29.61 -0.55 0.57
N PRO A 60 -30.47 -1.54 0.91
CA PRO A 60 -31.62 -1.34 1.81
C PRO A 60 -31.20 -0.77 3.18
N PRO A 61 -32.12 -0.11 3.91
CA PRO A 61 -31.82 0.60 5.15
C PRO A 61 -31.17 -0.34 6.18
N ARG A 62 -29.98 0.05 6.65
CA ARG A 62 -29.17 -0.74 7.59
C ARG A 62 -29.68 -0.60 9.04
N PRO A 63 -29.52 -1.66 9.88
CA PRO A 63 -29.80 -1.59 11.30
C PRO A 63 -29.09 -0.40 11.97
N ALA A 64 -29.69 0.19 13.01
CA ALA A 64 -29.15 1.37 13.70
C ALA A 64 -27.75 1.11 14.28
N ILE A 65 -27.50 -0.10 14.78
CA ILE A 65 -26.20 -0.53 15.33
C ILE A 65 -25.09 -0.52 14.26
N CYS A 66 -25.39 -0.89 13.01
CA CYS A 66 -24.41 -0.80 11.92
C CYS A 66 -24.06 0.65 11.55
N ARG A 67 -25.00 1.58 11.78
CA ARG A 67 -24.82 3.00 11.50
C ARG A 67 -24.07 3.74 12.61
N SER A 68 -24.05 3.25 13.85
CA SER A 68 -23.26 3.87 14.93
C SER A 68 -21.75 3.68 14.74
N PHE A 69 -21.32 2.72 13.92
CA PHE A 69 -19.92 2.47 13.57
C PHE A 69 -19.47 3.14 12.27
N ASP A 70 -20.30 4.01 11.69
CA ASP A 70 -19.99 4.71 10.45
C ASP A 70 -19.23 6.02 10.74
N VAL A 71 -18.05 6.16 10.15
CA VAL A 71 -17.20 7.35 10.23
C VAL A 71 -17.26 8.12 8.91
N PRO A 72 -17.28 9.47 8.90
CA PRO A 72 -17.34 10.23 7.65
C PRO A 72 -16.15 9.97 6.71
N LYS A 73 -16.42 9.79 5.41
CA LYS A 73 -15.38 9.60 4.38
C LYS A 73 -14.37 10.74 4.29
N ARG A 74 -14.74 11.96 4.70
CA ARG A 74 -13.82 13.10 4.81
C ARG A 74 -12.61 12.84 5.71
N TYR A 75 -12.68 11.87 6.62
CA TYR A 75 -11.56 11.48 7.48
C TYR A 75 -10.49 10.65 6.75
N PHE A 76 -10.62 10.43 5.44
CA PHE A 76 -9.55 9.88 4.61
C PHE A 76 -8.25 10.69 4.69
N SER A 77 -8.33 12.00 4.90
CA SER A 77 -7.15 12.84 5.12
C SER A 77 -6.34 12.40 6.34
N HIS A 78 -6.97 11.89 7.40
CA HIS A 78 -6.28 11.47 8.62
C HIS A 78 -5.28 10.35 8.36
N PHE A 79 -5.63 9.39 7.49
CA PHE A 79 -4.72 8.32 7.10
C PHE A 79 -3.41 8.87 6.52
N TYR A 80 -3.53 9.86 5.63
CA TYR A 80 -2.38 10.46 4.98
C TYR A 80 -1.63 11.44 5.89
N VAL A 81 -2.31 12.14 6.80
CA VAL A 81 -1.65 12.94 7.86
C VAL A 81 -0.76 12.03 8.71
N ILE A 82 -1.31 10.93 9.22
CA ILE A 82 -0.54 9.96 10.02
C ILE A 82 0.59 9.37 9.19
N SER A 83 0.34 8.98 7.94
CA SER A 83 1.38 8.46 7.06
C SER A 83 2.52 9.47 6.85
N VAL A 84 2.22 10.74 6.57
CA VAL A 84 3.25 11.78 6.36
C VAL A 84 4.06 12.01 7.63
N LEU A 85 3.41 12.11 8.78
CA LEU A 85 4.10 12.33 10.06
C LEU A 85 4.94 11.12 10.46
N TRP A 86 4.35 9.92 10.45
CA TRP A 86 5.02 8.69 10.87
C TRP A 86 6.15 8.29 9.92
N ASN A 87 5.88 8.20 8.62
CA ASN A 87 6.89 7.80 7.65
C ASN A 87 7.93 8.90 7.44
N GLY A 88 7.57 10.18 7.67
CA GLY A 88 8.52 11.28 7.73
C GLY A 88 9.47 11.16 8.92
N PHE A 89 8.95 10.78 10.09
CA PHE A 89 9.76 10.48 11.27
C PHE A 89 10.70 9.28 11.04
N LEU A 90 10.21 8.18 10.47
CA LEU A 90 11.06 7.03 10.13
C LEU A 90 12.14 7.40 9.10
N LEU A 91 11.79 8.19 8.09
CA LEU A 91 12.73 8.70 7.09
C LEU A 91 13.79 9.58 7.73
N TRP A 92 13.40 10.47 8.65
CA TRP A 92 14.33 11.28 9.43
C TRP A 92 15.30 10.39 10.20
N CYS A 93 14.81 9.42 10.99
CA CYS A 93 15.65 8.48 11.74
C CYS A 93 16.64 7.73 10.83
N LEU A 94 16.16 7.20 9.70
CA LEU A 94 17.02 6.50 8.74
C LEU A 94 18.07 7.43 8.12
N THR A 95 17.71 8.68 7.82
CA THR A 95 18.64 9.69 7.30
C THR A 95 19.74 10.01 8.32
N GLN A 96 19.37 10.22 9.59
CA GLN A 96 20.33 10.44 10.67
C GLN A 96 21.30 9.25 10.80
N CYS A 97 20.78 8.03 10.67
CA CYS A 97 21.61 6.82 10.76
C CYS A 97 22.54 6.64 9.55
N LEU A 98 22.05 6.84 8.33
CA LEU A 98 22.82 6.64 7.11
C LEU A 98 23.89 7.72 6.88
N PHE A 99 23.58 8.99 7.17
CA PHE A 99 24.44 10.11 6.80
C PHE A 99 25.23 10.69 7.97
N LEU A 100 24.72 10.57 9.20
CA LEU A 100 25.36 11.12 10.40
C LEU A 100 25.87 10.02 11.34
N GLY A 101 25.63 8.74 11.03
CA GLY A 101 26.04 7.60 11.86
C GLY A 101 25.34 7.55 13.21
N ALA A 102 24.20 8.22 13.36
CA ALA A 102 23.45 8.25 14.60
C ALA A 102 22.65 6.94 14.79
N PRO A 103 22.67 6.31 15.98
CA PRO A 103 21.92 5.09 16.21
C PRO A 103 20.41 5.34 16.17
N PHE A 104 19.63 4.32 15.81
CA PHE A 104 18.19 4.34 15.98
C PHE A 104 17.81 4.49 17.47
N PRO A 105 16.68 5.17 17.76
CA PRO A 105 16.10 5.15 19.10
C PRO A 105 15.88 3.72 19.60
N ASP A 106 16.13 3.47 20.89
CA ASP A 106 16.07 2.13 21.49
C ASP A 106 14.73 1.43 21.24
N TRP A 107 13.62 2.13 21.49
CA TRP A 107 12.28 1.58 21.28
C TRP A 107 12.04 1.18 19.83
N LEU A 108 12.58 1.94 18.87
CA LEU A 108 12.39 1.68 17.44
C LEU A 108 13.22 0.48 17.02
N TYR A 109 14.47 0.39 17.48
CA TYR A 109 15.31 -0.78 17.26
C TYR A 109 14.68 -2.06 17.86
N THR A 110 14.20 -2.01 19.11
CA THR A 110 13.52 -3.14 19.75
C THR A 110 12.27 -3.55 18.97
N LEU A 111 11.47 -2.59 18.53
CA LEU A 111 10.29 -2.85 17.71
C LEU A 111 10.65 -3.53 16.39
N LEU A 112 11.66 -3.03 15.66
CA LEU A 112 12.12 -3.63 14.41
C LEU A 112 12.63 -5.06 14.63
N ARG A 113 13.33 -5.32 15.75
CA ARG A 113 13.77 -6.66 16.12
C ARG A 113 12.60 -7.61 16.37
N ILE A 114 11.57 -7.16 17.08
CA ILE A 114 10.34 -7.93 17.30
C ILE A 114 9.64 -8.23 15.97
N LEU A 115 9.65 -7.27 15.04
CA LEU A 115 9.08 -7.43 13.70
C LEU A 115 9.93 -8.30 12.76
N GLY A 116 11.03 -8.89 13.24
CA GLY A 116 11.86 -9.82 12.48
C GLY A 116 12.87 -9.14 11.56
N ALA A 117 13.26 -7.90 11.84
CA ALA A 117 14.32 -7.23 11.08
C ALA A 117 15.65 -7.99 11.21
N VAL A 118 16.31 -8.22 10.07
CA VAL A 118 17.51 -9.07 9.98
C VAL A 118 18.71 -8.37 10.63
N GLN A 119 19.34 -9.02 11.61
CA GLN A 119 20.61 -8.57 12.18
C GLN A 119 21.75 -8.95 11.22
N PHE A 120 22.41 -7.93 10.68
CA PHE A 120 23.43 -8.12 9.65
C PHE A 120 24.74 -8.68 10.23
N ARG A 121 25.09 -8.28 11.47
CA ARG A 121 26.32 -8.71 12.16
C ARG A 121 26.37 -10.22 12.38
N GLU A 122 25.28 -10.81 12.87
CA GLU A 122 25.15 -12.26 13.09
C GLU A 122 25.33 -13.06 11.80
N ARG A 123 24.92 -12.49 10.66
CA ARG A 123 25.06 -13.12 9.34
C ARG A 123 26.51 -13.11 8.84
N VAL A 124 27.25 -12.04 9.13
CA VAL A 124 28.65 -11.88 8.68
C VAL A 124 29.60 -12.74 9.50
N GLU A 125 29.37 -12.90 10.81
CA GLU A 125 30.23 -13.70 11.69
C GLU A 125 30.18 -15.21 11.37
N GLY A 126 29.11 -15.70 10.73
CA GLY A 126 28.96 -17.09 10.31
C GLY A 126 29.56 -17.43 8.94
N GLU A 127 30.12 -16.48 8.19
CA GLU A 127 30.53 -16.66 6.80
C GLU A 127 32.04 -16.50 6.55
N ASN A 128 32.56 -17.23 5.55
CA ASN A 128 33.95 -17.14 5.11
C ASN A 128 34.29 -15.74 4.52
N LYS A 129 35.59 -15.36 4.52
CA LYS A 129 36.06 -14.02 4.08
C LYS A 129 35.48 -13.54 2.74
N VAL A 130 35.42 -14.39 1.71
CA VAL A 130 34.89 -14.01 0.38
C VAL A 130 33.38 -13.78 0.40
N ALA A 131 32.64 -14.62 1.12
CA ALA A 131 31.19 -14.49 1.30
C ALA A 131 30.87 -13.24 2.13
N SER A 132 31.69 -12.96 3.16
CA SER A 132 31.57 -11.74 3.97
C SER A 132 31.68 -10.46 3.13
N VAL A 133 32.54 -10.40 2.11
CA VAL A 133 32.64 -9.23 1.21
C VAL A 133 31.36 -9.05 0.37
N HIS A 134 30.81 -10.15 -0.17
CA HIS A 134 29.56 -10.11 -0.93
C HIS A 134 28.37 -9.70 -0.06
N VAL A 135 28.26 -10.25 1.14
CA VAL A 135 27.22 -9.88 2.11
C VAL A 135 27.31 -8.41 2.44
N ARG A 136 28.52 -7.88 2.68
CA ARG A 136 28.76 -6.45 2.91
C ARG A 136 28.22 -5.60 1.75
N ILE A 137 28.60 -5.89 0.51
CA ILE A 137 28.13 -5.13 -0.68
C ILE A 137 26.59 -5.16 -0.76
N ALA A 138 25.98 -6.34 -0.58
CA ALA A 138 24.53 -6.51 -0.58
C ALA A 138 23.84 -5.71 0.54
N GLY A 139 24.49 -5.56 1.70
CA GLY A 139 23.97 -4.74 2.80
C GLY A 139 23.86 -3.26 2.42
N GLY A 140 24.91 -2.70 1.80
CA GLY A 140 24.84 -1.31 1.31
C GLY A 140 23.68 -1.09 0.35
N GLU A 141 23.59 -1.95 -0.68
CA GLU A 141 22.52 -1.86 -1.70
C GLU A 141 21.14 -1.88 -1.07
N LEU A 142 20.93 -2.73 -0.07
CA LEU A 142 19.65 -2.85 0.64
C LEU A 142 19.33 -1.60 1.48
N ALA A 143 20.34 -0.99 2.11
CA ALA A 143 20.19 0.26 2.85
C ALA A 143 19.77 1.42 1.92
N LEU A 144 20.42 1.57 0.76
CA LEU A 144 20.03 2.56 -0.26
C LEU A 144 18.62 2.27 -0.79
N SER A 145 18.31 1.01 -1.10
CA SER A 145 17.00 0.60 -1.60
C SER A 145 15.88 0.96 -0.63
N ALA A 146 16.04 0.61 0.65
CA ALA A 146 15.08 0.91 1.71
C ALA A 146 14.92 2.42 1.94
N PHE A 147 16.02 3.18 1.89
CA PHE A 147 15.98 4.64 1.95
C PHE A 147 15.14 5.23 0.81
N LEU A 148 15.41 4.83 -0.43
CA LEU A 148 14.66 5.30 -1.60
C LEU A 148 13.18 4.92 -1.54
N VAL A 149 12.85 3.69 -1.14
CA VAL A 149 11.46 3.26 -0.96
C VAL A 149 10.76 4.05 0.14
N LEU A 150 11.45 4.38 1.24
CA LEU A 150 10.87 5.19 2.31
C LEU A 150 10.62 6.64 1.85
N VAL A 151 11.52 7.19 1.02
CA VAL A 151 11.30 8.47 0.33
C VAL A 151 10.08 8.39 -0.60
N PHE A 152 9.96 7.34 -1.41
CA PHE A 152 8.81 7.15 -2.31
C PHE A 152 7.49 7.05 -1.54
N LEU A 153 7.49 6.29 -0.44
CA LEU A 153 6.33 6.14 0.43
C LEU A 153 5.92 7.48 1.06
N TRP A 154 6.89 8.27 1.51
CA TRP A 154 6.64 9.59 2.08
C TRP A 154 6.12 10.58 1.04
N LEU A 155 6.75 10.69 -0.13
CA LEU A 155 6.31 11.53 -1.23
C LEU A 155 4.93 11.13 -1.75
N HIS A 156 4.67 9.82 -1.87
CA HIS A 156 3.36 9.28 -2.20
C HIS A 156 2.32 9.74 -1.17
N SER A 157 2.61 9.59 0.12
CA SER A 157 1.70 10.00 1.21
C SER A 157 1.43 11.50 1.21
N LEU A 158 2.46 12.32 0.99
CA LEU A 158 2.34 13.77 0.91
C LEU A 158 1.47 14.20 -0.27
N ARG A 159 1.68 13.60 -1.44
CA ARG A 159 0.84 13.83 -2.62
C ARG A 159 -0.60 13.43 -2.35
N ARG A 160 -0.84 12.25 -1.78
CA ARG A 160 -2.19 11.78 -1.46
C ARG A 160 -2.88 12.66 -0.42
N LEU A 161 -2.14 13.19 0.56
CA LEU A 161 -2.65 14.19 1.50
C LEU A 161 -3.09 15.47 0.77
N PHE A 162 -2.22 16.02 -0.08
CA PHE A 162 -2.54 17.18 -0.91
C PHE A 162 -3.79 16.93 -1.77
N GLU A 163 -3.85 15.79 -2.45
CA GLU A 163 -5.00 15.40 -3.26
C GLU A 163 -6.28 15.26 -2.43
N CYS A 164 -6.20 14.80 -1.18
CA CYS A 164 -7.37 14.73 -0.31
C CYS A 164 -7.86 16.12 0.10
N LEU A 165 -6.95 17.05 0.39
CA LEU A 165 -7.29 18.39 0.87
C LEU A 165 -7.80 19.30 -0.25
N TYR A 166 -7.21 19.22 -1.44
CA TYR A 166 -7.41 20.24 -2.49
C TYR A 166 -8.07 19.70 -3.77
N VAL A 167 -7.82 18.43 -4.12
CA VAL A 167 -8.31 17.85 -5.39
C VAL A 167 -9.64 17.13 -5.20
N SER A 168 -9.73 16.32 -4.15
CA SER A 168 -10.83 15.40 -3.89
C SER A 168 -12.06 16.15 -3.38
N VAL A 169 -13.22 15.85 -3.97
CA VAL A 169 -14.51 16.31 -3.45
C VAL A 169 -15.18 15.15 -2.75
N PHE A 170 -15.28 15.18 -1.42
CA PHE A 170 -15.93 14.12 -0.65
C PHE A 170 -17.45 14.32 -0.58
N SER A 171 -18.20 13.23 -0.66
CA SER A 171 -19.66 13.22 -0.41
C SER A 171 -19.94 12.76 1.03
N ASN A 172 -21.21 12.74 1.46
CA ASN A 172 -21.67 12.19 2.75
C ASN A 172 -21.53 10.65 2.87
N ALA A 173 -20.56 10.05 2.17
CA ALA A 173 -20.24 8.65 2.26
C ALA A 173 -19.56 8.33 3.61
N VAL A 174 -19.69 7.09 4.09
CA VAL A 174 -19.22 6.66 5.41
C VAL A 174 -18.45 5.34 5.39
N ILE A 175 -17.34 5.25 6.16
CA ILE A 175 -16.49 4.05 6.36
C ILE A 175 -16.92 3.36 7.64
N HIS A 176 -16.78 2.04 7.68
CA HIS A 176 -16.88 1.35 8.96
C HIS A 176 -15.66 1.66 9.84
N ILE A 177 -15.83 1.81 11.16
CA ILE A 177 -14.74 2.18 12.07
C ILE A 177 -13.60 1.14 12.08
N ALA A 178 -13.92 -0.15 11.91
CA ALA A 178 -12.88 -1.17 11.79
C ALA A 178 -11.99 -0.94 10.55
N GLN A 179 -12.56 -0.53 9.42
CA GLN A 179 -11.78 -0.14 8.23
C GLN A 179 -10.97 1.12 8.48
N TYR A 180 -11.52 2.07 9.25
CA TYR A 180 -10.80 3.27 9.66
C TYR A 180 -9.56 2.91 10.50
N CYS A 181 -9.74 2.18 11.60
CA CYS A 181 -8.62 1.75 12.45
C CYS A 181 -7.59 0.94 11.65
N PHE A 182 -8.05 0.01 10.81
CA PHE A 182 -7.19 -0.76 9.93
C PHE A 182 -6.35 0.13 8.99
N GLY A 183 -6.96 1.16 8.40
CA GLY A 183 -6.26 2.13 7.56
C GLY A 183 -5.17 2.89 8.30
N LEU A 184 -5.40 3.29 9.56
CA LEU A 184 -4.39 3.96 10.39
C LEU A 184 -3.21 3.02 10.69
N VAL A 185 -3.50 1.79 11.11
CA VAL A 185 -2.50 0.77 11.41
C VAL A 185 -1.68 0.43 10.17
N TYR A 186 -2.32 0.34 8.99
CA TYR A 186 -1.65 0.06 7.72
C TYR A 186 -0.53 1.06 7.41
N TYR A 187 -0.79 2.37 7.55
CA TYR A 187 0.22 3.40 7.25
C TYR A 187 1.40 3.41 8.24
N VAL A 188 1.18 2.95 9.47
CA VAL A 188 2.25 2.72 10.45
C VAL A 188 3.08 1.49 10.06
N LEU A 189 2.38 0.38 9.76
CA LEU A 189 2.97 -0.92 9.47
C LEU A 189 3.80 -0.91 8.18
N VAL A 190 3.33 -0.25 7.12
CA VAL A 190 4.04 -0.21 5.84
C VAL A 190 5.41 0.49 5.96
N GLY A 191 5.50 1.57 6.73
CA GLY A 191 6.79 2.22 7.03
C GLY A 191 7.74 1.34 7.82
N LEU A 192 7.24 0.68 8.86
CA LEU A 192 8.01 -0.28 9.65
C LEU A 192 8.47 -1.47 8.79
N THR A 193 7.67 -1.89 7.82
CA THR A 193 8.01 -2.96 6.88
C THR A 193 9.17 -2.57 5.96
N VAL A 194 9.25 -1.31 5.51
CA VAL A 194 10.40 -0.81 4.75
C VAL A 194 11.63 -0.78 5.65
N LEU A 195 11.49 -0.22 6.86
CA LEU A 195 12.61 -0.04 7.77
C LEU A 195 13.18 -1.37 8.28
N SER A 196 12.35 -2.41 8.42
CA SER A 196 12.80 -3.76 8.79
C SER A 196 13.65 -4.45 7.72
N GLN A 197 13.70 -3.91 6.49
CA GLN A 197 14.59 -4.41 5.43
C GLN A 197 16.00 -3.85 5.57
N VAL A 198 16.21 -2.80 6.35
CA VAL A 198 17.53 -2.17 6.48
C VAL A 198 18.48 -3.09 7.25
N PRO A 199 19.70 -3.35 6.74
CA PRO A 199 20.67 -4.16 7.45
C PRO A 199 21.20 -3.40 8.66
N MET A 200 20.97 -3.97 9.85
CA MET A 200 21.36 -3.36 11.11
C MET A 200 22.57 -4.07 11.74
N ASP A 201 23.49 -3.29 12.30
CA ASP A 201 24.55 -3.74 13.22
C ASP A 201 24.32 -3.08 14.59
N GLY A 202 23.66 -3.82 15.48
CA GLY A 202 23.06 -3.24 16.68
C GLY A 202 22.06 -2.15 16.30
N ARG A 203 22.17 -0.96 16.92
CA ARG A 203 21.28 0.18 16.65
C ARG A 203 21.67 1.00 15.41
N ASN A 204 22.81 0.70 14.79
CA ASN A 204 23.30 1.45 13.62
C ASN A 204 22.94 0.71 12.33
N VAL A 205 22.82 1.46 11.23
CA VAL A 205 22.68 0.89 9.89
C VAL A 205 24.06 0.55 9.37
N TYR A 206 24.20 -0.68 8.89
CA TYR A 206 25.43 -1.12 8.26
C TYR A 206 25.51 -0.56 6.83
N VAL A 207 26.52 0.28 6.55
CA VAL A 207 26.79 0.82 5.21
C VAL A 207 28.23 0.51 4.81
N VAL A 208 28.41 -0.03 3.60
CA VAL A 208 29.75 -0.26 3.04
C VAL A 208 30.28 0.98 2.35
N GLY A 209 31.36 1.53 2.89
CA GLY A 209 32.04 2.70 2.33
C GLY A 209 31.35 4.01 2.68
N LYS A 210 32.03 5.14 2.42
CA LYS A 210 31.53 6.48 2.80
C LYS A 210 30.47 7.05 1.85
N ASN A 211 30.23 6.43 0.68
CA ASN A 211 29.35 6.98 -0.37
C ASN A 211 28.17 6.05 -0.69
N LEU A 212 27.02 6.25 -0.04
CA LEU A 212 25.78 5.50 -0.29
C LEU A 212 25.37 5.49 -1.77
N LEU A 213 25.53 6.63 -2.47
CA LEU A 213 25.15 6.76 -3.88
C LEU A 213 25.96 5.87 -4.84
N MET A 214 27.17 5.44 -4.45
CA MET A 214 27.98 4.52 -5.26
C MET A 214 27.38 3.11 -5.31
N GLN A 215 26.41 2.82 -4.45
CA GLN A 215 25.68 1.53 -4.42
C GLN A 215 24.46 1.54 -5.35
N THR A 216 24.27 2.61 -6.13
CA THR A 216 23.17 2.72 -7.10
C THR A 216 23.28 1.65 -8.18
N ARG A 217 22.30 0.75 -8.21
CA ARG A 217 22.03 -0.22 -9.29
C ARG A 217 20.95 0.25 -10.26
N TRP A 218 20.89 -0.37 -11.45
CA TRP A 218 19.94 -0.06 -12.52
C TRP A 218 18.47 -0.18 -12.08
N PHE A 219 18.15 -1.11 -11.18
CA PHE A 219 16.78 -1.31 -10.69
C PHE A 219 16.28 -0.14 -9.84
N HIS A 220 17.15 0.66 -9.21
CA HIS A 220 16.73 1.89 -8.53
C HIS A 220 16.25 2.94 -9.53
N ILE A 221 16.94 3.06 -10.68
CA ILE A 221 16.57 4.00 -11.74
C ILE A 221 15.24 3.56 -12.36
N LEU A 222 15.11 2.27 -12.69
CA LEU A 222 13.87 1.72 -13.22
C LEU A 222 12.71 1.91 -12.23
N GLY A 223 12.93 1.59 -10.95
CA GLY A 223 11.95 1.78 -9.88
C GLY A 223 11.52 3.24 -9.74
N MET A 224 12.45 4.19 -9.76
CA MET A 224 12.16 5.63 -9.76
C MET A 224 11.30 6.06 -10.96
N MET A 225 11.67 5.63 -12.18
CA MET A 225 10.91 5.96 -13.39
C MET A 225 9.49 5.41 -13.33
N MET A 226 9.33 4.15 -12.90
CA MET A 226 8.02 3.53 -12.70
C MET A 226 7.20 4.27 -11.64
N PHE A 227 7.83 4.64 -10.51
CA PHE A 227 7.18 5.39 -9.43
C PHE A 227 6.61 6.72 -9.93
N ILE A 228 7.42 7.51 -10.65
CA ILE A 228 7.01 8.81 -11.20
C ILE A 228 5.88 8.62 -12.21
N TRP A 229 6.04 7.70 -13.16
CA TRP A 229 5.04 7.42 -14.19
C TRP A 229 3.67 7.05 -13.58
N SER A 230 3.66 6.08 -12.68
CA SER A 230 2.43 5.63 -12.01
C SER A 230 1.82 6.72 -11.13
N SER A 231 2.67 7.52 -10.46
CA SER A 231 2.25 8.68 -9.68
C SER A 231 1.53 9.74 -10.50
N VAL A 232 2.03 10.04 -11.70
CA VAL A 232 1.41 11.00 -12.63
C VAL A 232 0.03 10.50 -13.07
N HIS A 233 -0.09 9.24 -13.48
CA HIS A 233 -1.38 8.66 -13.90
C HIS A 233 -2.39 8.60 -12.75
N GLN A 234 -1.94 8.24 -11.55
CA GLN A 234 -2.83 8.26 -10.40
C GLN A 234 -3.36 9.67 -10.11
N TYR A 235 -2.48 10.67 -10.11
CA TYR A 235 -2.87 12.06 -9.89
C TYR A 235 -3.89 12.53 -10.95
N LYS A 236 -3.62 12.26 -12.23
CA LYS A 236 -4.56 12.56 -13.34
C LYS A 236 -5.92 11.93 -13.10
N CYS A 237 -5.97 10.66 -12.70
CA CYS A 237 -7.22 9.98 -12.40
C CYS A 237 -8.00 10.66 -11.26
N HIS A 238 -7.32 11.10 -10.19
CA HIS A 238 -7.97 11.82 -9.09
C HIS A 238 -8.46 13.21 -9.49
N VAL A 239 -7.73 13.93 -10.33
CA VAL A 239 -8.17 15.21 -10.91
C VAL A 239 -9.42 15.00 -11.76
N ILE A 240 -9.45 14.00 -12.64
CA ILE A 240 -10.65 13.66 -13.43
C ILE A 240 -11.84 13.39 -12.50
N LEU A 241 -11.67 12.53 -11.49
CA LEU A 241 -12.73 12.21 -10.53
C LEU A 241 -13.22 13.43 -9.73
N GLY A 242 -12.31 14.33 -9.35
CA GLY A 242 -12.65 15.58 -8.66
C GLY A 242 -13.42 16.55 -9.55
N ASN A 243 -12.97 16.74 -10.79
CA ASN A 243 -13.59 17.63 -11.77
C ASN A 243 -14.99 17.17 -12.20
N LEU A 244 -15.28 15.87 -12.14
CA LEU A 244 -16.65 15.36 -12.31
C LEU A 244 -17.64 15.88 -11.25
N ARG A 245 -17.21 16.60 -10.22
CA ARG A 245 -18.08 17.21 -9.20
C ARG A 245 -18.01 18.74 -9.17
N LYS A 246 -17.11 19.33 -9.96
CA LYS A 246 -16.88 20.79 -10.04
C LYS A 246 -17.39 21.35 -11.38
N ASN A 247 -17.72 22.64 -11.43
CA ASN A 247 -17.92 23.37 -12.70
C ASN A 247 -16.58 23.89 -13.25
N LYS A 248 -16.63 24.58 -14.40
CA LYS A 248 -15.44 25.21 -15.02
C LYS A 248 -14.79 26.27 -14.13
N ALA A 249 -15.52 26.87 -13.19
CA ALA A 249 -15.02 27.82 -12.20
C ALA A 249 -14.49 27.14 -10.92
N GLY A 250 -14.44 25.80 -10.86
CA GLY A 250 -13.97 25.04 -9.70
C GLY A 250 -14.98 24.89 -8.56
N VAL A 251 -16.20 25.44 -8.69
CA VAL A 251 -17.26 25.38 -7.68
C VAL A 251 -17.93 24.01 -7.70
N ILE A 252 -18.15 23.42 -6.51
CA ILE A 252 -18.81 22.13 -6.36
C ILE A 252 -20.29 22.27 -6.71
N ILE A 253 -20.75 21.58 -7.76
CA ILE A 253 -22.14 21.66 -8.22
C ILE A 253 -23.00 20.57 -7.58
N HIS A 254 -22.49 19.33 -7.54
CA HIS A 254 -23.19 18.19 -7.00
C HIS A 254 -22.24 17.08 -6.56
N CYS A 255 -22.66 16.28 -5.58
CA CYS A 255 -21.94 15.08 -5.14
C CYS A 255 -22.35 13.81 -5.91
N ASN A 256 -23.19 13.94 -6.95
CA ASN A 256 -23.68 12.83 -7.76
C ASN A 256 -22.56 12.13 -8.53
N HIS A 257 -22.73 10.83 -8.74
CA HIS A 257 -21.80 10.01 -9.50
C HIS A 257 -22.00 10.24 -10.99
N ARG A 258 -20.90 10.39 -11.73
CA ARG A 258 -20.86 10.45 -13.20
C ARG A 258 -19.85 9.43 -13.71
N ILE A 259 -19.96 9.07 -14.99
CA ILE A 259 -19.01 8.16 -15.65
C ILE A 259 -17.73 8.93 -15.97
N PRO A 260 -16.56 8.50 -15.48
CA PRO A 260 -15.28 9.13 -15.82
C PRO A 260 -14.81 8.75 -17.23
N PHE A 261 -14.16 9.68 -17.91
CA PHE A 261 -13.54 9.49 -19.24
C PHE A 261 -12.16 10.14 -19.26
N GLY A 262 -11.29 9.65 -20.15
CA GLY A 262 -9.92 10.12 -20.31
C GLY A 262 -8.89 9.38 -19.47
N ASP A 263 -7.63 9.45 -19.91
CA ASP A 263 -6.54 8.63 -19.39
C ASP A 263 -6.92 7.13 -19.40
N TRP A 264 -6.49 6.36 -18.41
CA TRP A 264 -6.78 4.92 -18.35
C TRP A 264 -8.23 4.57 -18.02
N PHE A 265 -9.11 5.56 -17.79
CA PHE A 265 -10.55 5.27 -17.60
C PHE A 265 -11.17 4.63 -18.83
N ASP A 266 -10.60 4.84 -20.01
CA ASP A 266 -11.14 4.27 -21.25
C ASP A 266 -10.96 2.74 -21.32
N TYR A 267 -10.02 2.18 -20.55
CA TYR A 267 -9.80 0.73 -20.50
C TYR A 267 -10.39 0.07 -19.25
N VAL A 268 -10.28 0.74 -18.10
CA VAL A 268 -10.68 0.18 -16.81
C VAL A 268 -11.51 1.15 -15.99
N SER A 269 -12.31 0.60 -15.07
CA SER A 269 -13.26 1.40 -14.28
C SER A 269 -12.61 2.14 -13.12
N SER A 270 -11.51 1.58 -12.60
CA SER A 270 -10.77 2.14 -11.46
C SER A 270 -9.26 2.21 -11.75
N PRO A 271 -8.82 3.00 -12.76
CA PRO A 271 -7.42 3.13 -13.13
C PRO A 271 -6.55 3.74 -12.03
N ASN A 272 -7.12 4.55 -11.14
CA ASN A 272 -6.42 5.09 -9.98
C ASN A 272 -5.93 3.98 -9.03
N TYR A 273 -6.65 2.85 -8.96
CA TYR A 273 -6.25 1.68 -8.19
C TYR A 273 -5.17 0.88 -8.92
N LEU A 274 -5.23 0.80 -10.26
CA LEU A 274 -4.17 0.19 -11.06
C LEU A 274 -2.85 0.97 -10.92
N ALA A 275 -2.93 2.30 -10.99
CA ALA A 275 -1.79 3.17 -10.78
C ALA A 275 -1.22 3.04 -9.35
N GLU A 276 -2.08 2.87 -8.33
CA GLU A 276 -1.63 2.55 -6.96
C GLU A 276 -0.82 1.25 -6.93
N LEU A 277 -1.34 0.17 -7.51
CA LEU A 277 -0.62 -1.11 -7.58
C LEU A 277 0.77 -0.93 -8.23
N MET A 278 0.85 -0.19 -9.34
CA MET A 278 2.12 0.05 -10.02
C MET A 278 3.11 0.88 -9.17
N ILE A 279 2.63 1.77 -8.30
CA ILE A 279 3.46 2.47 -7.31
C ILE A 279 4.10 1.46 -6.34
N TYR A 280 3.35 0.48 -5.81
CA TYR A 280 3.91 -0.53 -4.91
C TYR A 280 4.87 -1.50 -5.64
N VAL A 281 4.56 -1.85 -6.90
CA VAL A 281 5.47 -2.63 -7.75
C VAL A 281 6.77 -1.86 -7.99
N SER A 282 6.73 -0.55 -8.22
CA SER A 282 7.94 0.27 -8.40
C SER A 282 8.86 0.24 -7.17
N MET A 283 8.28 0.20 -5.97
CA MET A 283 9.03 0.03 -4.71
C MET A 283 9.62 -1.39 -4.60
N ALA A 284 8.93 -2.42 -5.09
CA ALA A 284 9.45 -3.80 -5.15
C ALA A 284 10.67 -3.92 -6.09
N VAL A 285 10.59 -3.24 -7.25
CA VAL A 285 11.69 -3.11 -8.20
C VAL A 285 12.87 -2.38 -7.56
N THR A 286 12.59 -1.30 -6.83
CA THR A 286 13.61 -0.52 -6.10
C THR A 286 14.31 -1.34 -5.02
N LEU A 287 13.62 -2.33 -4.42
CA LEU A 287 14.18 -3.31 -3.48
C LEU A 287 14.88 -4.51 -4.16
N GLY A 288 15.15 -4.43 -5.46
CA GLY A 288 15.92 -5.43 -6.20
C GLY A 288 15.14 -6.71 -6.52
N PHE A 289 13.81 -6.67 -6.66
CA PHE A 289 12.94 -7.79 -7.07
C PHE A 289 12.88 -9.02 -6.16
N HIS A 290 13.80 -9.20 -5.22
CA HIS A 290 13.90 -10.42 -4.40
C HIS A 290 13.35 -10.25 -2.98
N ASN A 291 12.84 -9.05 -2.64
CA ASN A 291 12.30 -8.79 -1.31
C ASN A 291 10.92 -9.44 -1.12
N VAL A 292 10.91 -10.63 -0.50
CA VAL A 292 9.69 -11.43 -0.27
C VAL A 292 8.66 -10.67 0.56
N THR A 293 9.08 -10.01 1.64
CA THR A 293 8.18 -9.24 2.52
C THR A 293 7.45 -8.16 1.73
N TRP A 294 8.17 -7.42 0.88
CA TRP A 294 7.57 -6.37 0.08
C TRP A 294 6.67 -6.92 -1.03
N TRP A 295 6.99 -8.06 -1.64
CA TRP A 295 6.08 -8.71 -2.58
C TRP A 295 4.77 -9.17 -1.93
N LEU A 296 4.78 -9.54 -0.64
CA LEU A 296 3.54 -9.77 0.10
C LEU A 296 2.74 -8.47 0.28
N VAL A 297 3.39 -7.32 0.52
CA VAL A 297 2.73 -6.01 0.51
C VAL A 297 2.09 -5.74 -0.85
N VAL A 298 2.82 -5.94 -1.95
CA VAL A 298 2.29 -5.78 -3.32
C VAL A 298 1.09 -6.70 -3.55
N THR A 299 1.17 -7.95 -3.11
CA THR A 299 0.10 -8.95 -3.27
C THR A 299 -1.15 -8.56 -2.47
N TYR A 300 -0.95 -8.07 -1.24
CA TYR A 300 -2.03 -7.50 -0.44
C TYR A 300 -2.68 -6.30 -1.15
N VAL A 301 -1.88 -5.35 -1.64
CA VAL A 301 -2.37 -4.17 -2.38
C VAL A 301 -3.14 -4.61 -3.62
N PHE A 302 -2.62 -5.59 -4.37
CA PHE A 302 -3.29 -6.16 -5.54
C PHE A 302 -4.69 -6.66 -5.20
N PHE A 303 -4.84 -7.53 -4.21
CA PHE A 303 -6.16 -8.09 -3.86
C PHE A 303 -7.10 -7.05 -3.25
N SER A 304 -6.59 -6.14 -2.41
CA SER A 304 -7.38 -5.06 -1.84
C SER A 304 -7.93 -4.11 -2.91
N GLN A 305 -7.08 -3.70 -3.85
CA GLN A 305 -7.46 -2.85 -4.97
C GLN A 305 -8.36 -3.56 -5.98
N ALA A 306 -8.11 -4.84 -6.27
CA ALA A 306 -8.96 -5.66 -7.12
C ALA A 306 -10.38 -5.79 -6.56
N LEU A 307 -10.52 -6.03 -5.26
CA LEU A 307 -11.83 -6.04 -4.57
C LEU A 307 -12.54 -4.70 -4.69
N ALA A 308 -11.86 -3.60 -4.37
CA ALA A 308 -12.43 -2.26 -4.47
C ALA A 308 -12.84 -1.89 -5.91
N ALA A 309 -12.00 -2.27 -6.89
CA ALA A 309 -12.25 -2.06 -8.31
C ALA A 309 -13.46 -2.86 -8.80
N PHE A 310 -13.57 -4.12 -8.40
CA PHE A 310 -14.69 -4.99 -8.75
C PHE A 310 -16.02 -4.43 -8.24
N LEU A 311 -16.07 -4.03 -6.96
CA LEU A 311 -17.27 -3.45 -6.37
C LEU A 311 -17.64 -2.11 -7.04
N SER A 312 -16.62 -1.29 -7.40
CA SER A 312 -16.83 -0.04 -8.12
C SER A 312 -17.36 -0.27 -9.54
N HIS A 313 -16.83 -1.27 -10.23
CA HIS A 313 -17.27 -1.65 -11.58
C HIS A 313 -18.72 -2.15 -11.58
N LYS A 314 -19.09 -3.02 -10.62
CA LYS A 314 -20.46 -3.49 -10.44
C LYS A 314 -21.43 -2.35 -10.18
N PHE A 315 -21.04 -1.38 -9.34
CA PHE A 315 -21.82 -0.17 -9.09
C PHE A 315 -22.04 0.66 -10.35
N TYR A 316 -20.99 0.89 -11.17
CA TYR A 316 -21.15 1.66 -12.40
C TYR A 316 -22.06 0.95 -13.41
N LYS A 317 -21.90 -0.37 -13.60
CA LYS A 317 -22.76 -1.18 -14.47
C LYS A 317 -24.22 -1.19 -14.03
N SER A 318 -24.49 -1.24 -12.72
CA SER A 318 -25.87 -1.24 -12.22
C SER A 318 -26.52 0.14 -12.26
N LYS A 319 -25.73 1.21 -12.12
CA LYS A 319 -26.24 2.57 -12.00
C LYS A 319 -26.43 3.27 -13.36
N PHE A 320 -25.59 2.99 -14.34
CA PHE A 320 -25.60 3.71 -15.62
C PHE A 320 -25.83 2.74 -16.77
N ALA A 321 -27.00 2.83 -17.40
CA ALA A 321 -27.33 2.05 -18.60
C ALA A 321 -26.35 2.32 -19.76
N SER A 322 -25.82 3.55 -19.84
CA SER A 322 -24.83 3.97 -20.84
C SER A 322 -23.38 3.64 -20.48
N TYR A 323 -23.13 2.85 -19.43
CA TYR A 323 -21.76 2.52 -19.03
C TYR A 323 -21.02 1.73 -20.13
N PRO A 324 -19.77 2.10 -20.49
CA PRO A 324 -19.04 1.41 -21.56
C PRO A 324 -18.81 -0.07 -21.23
N LYS A 325 -19.37 -0.96 -22.07
CA LYS A 325 -19.36 -2.41 -21.83
C LYS A 325 -17.98 -3.06 -21.99
N HIS A 326 -17.08 -2.45 -22.77
CA HIS A 326 -15.73 -2.96 -23.00
C HIS A 326 -14.79 -2.73 -21.80
N ARG A 327 -15.09 -1.76 -20.92
CA ARG A 327 -14.25 -1.47 -19.76
C ARG A 327 -14.19 -2.65 -18.82
N LYS A 328 -12.99 -2.93 -18.32
CA LYS A 328 -12.73 -3.92 -17.27
C LYS A 328 -12.75 -3.26 -15.89
N ALA A 329 -12.69 -4.04 -14.81
CA ALA A 329 -12.77 -3.50 -13.47
C ALA A 329 -11.45 -2.83 -13.05
N PHE A 330 -10.33 -3.53 -13.25
CA PHE A 330 -9.02 -3.25 -12.66
C PHE A 330 -7.85 -3.44 -13.63
N LEU A 331 -7.74 -4.61 -14.28
CA LEU A 331 -6.67 -4.96 -15.21
C LEU A 331 -7.17 -4.80 -16.65
N PRO A 332 -6.52 -3.95 -17.48
CA PRO A 332 -6.91 -3.77 -18.87
C PRO A 332 -6.99 -5.11 -19.61
N PHE A 333 -8.05 -5.28 -20.39
CA PHE A 333 -8.32 -6.47 -21.22
C PHE A 333 -8.57 -7.79 -20.46
N LEU A 334 -8.23 -7.89 -19.16
CA LEU A 334 -8.35 -9.11 -18.36
C LEU A 334 -9.51 -9.06 -17.34
N PHE A 335 -9.40 -8.19 -16.32
CA PHE A 335 -10.26 -8.23 -15.13
C PHE A 335 -10.90 -6.88 -14.82
#